data_AF-A0A820J9W0-F1
#
_entry.id   AF-A0A820J9W0-F1
#
_cell.length_a   1.000
_cell.length_b   1.000
_cell.length_c   1.000
_cell.angle_alpha   90.00
_cell.angle_beta   90.00
_cell.angle_gamma   90.00
#
_symmetry.space_group_name_H-M   'P 1'
#
loop_
_entity.id
_entity.type
_entity.pdbx_description
1 polymer ?
#
loop_
_entity_poly.entity_id
_entity_poly.type
_entity_poly.pdbx_seq_one_letter_code
_entity_poly.pdbx_strand_id
1 'polypeptide(L)'
;MSLRTKEHAHIPLPSKYYQNTKLTHPTLFPILFHFDTITQNISNSSHASTSIKQSIFDFCLTAIHDETKNILRCQIDGSSDLFNETTLQQISHRFHSLCQQLFSSSFNLHTQPIYELSIILPHEQHLLQQYHTKHINISHDDSTTIHQLFVQQAIKHPHKIALTLDHLSLTYSQLLHKVQQLSFSLINQYNIQLGDIICQCIDRSMEMIIGILGIMMSGGIYVPLNPFDSSHRLQSLVHQIKPKLILTHHRTYLSVQELHVPF
;
A
#
# COMPACT_ATOMS: atom_id res chain seq x y z
N MET A 1 -8.88 22.63 24.14
CA MET A 1 -9.43 23.96 23.83
C MET A 1 -8.41 25.00 24.28
N SER A 2 -7.91 25.86 23.40
CA SER A 2 -6.94 26.89 23.80
C SER A 2 -7.61 27.85 24.79
N LEU A 3 -6.90 28.28 25.84
CA LEU A 3 -7.39 29.26 26.83
C LEU A 3 -7.96 30.51 26.15
N ARG A 4 -7.36 30.93 25.03
CA ARG A 4 -7.83 32.07 24.20
C ARG A 4 -9.22 31.87 23.59
N THR A 5 -9.63 30.64 23.30
CA THR A 5 -10.95 30.36 22.72
C THR A 5 -12.06 30.52 23.77
N LYS A 6 -11.77 30.25 25.05
CA LYS A 6 -12.72 30.45 26.15
C LYS A 6 -12.96 31.94 26.43
N GLU A 7 -11.93 32.77 26.33
CA GLU A 7 -12.02 34.23 26.55
C GLU A 7 -13.05 34.91 25.63
N HIS A 8 -13.23 34.39 24.42
CA HIS A 8 -14.16 34.91 23.42
C HIS A 8 -15.47 34.12 23.28
N ALA A 9 -15.75 33.18 24.19
CA ALA A 9 -16.94 32.31 24.10
C ALA A 9 -18.29 33.06 24.22
N HIS A 10 -18.28 34.31 24.66
CA HIS A 10 -19.45 35.19 24.73
C HIS A 10 -19.86 35.76 23.36
N ILE A 11 -19.01 35.64 22.34
CA ILE A 11 -19.31 36.12 20.99
C ILE A 11 -20.22 35.08 20.31
N PRO A 12 -21.46 35.45 19.92
CA PRO A 12 -22.34 34.53 19.22
C PRO A 12 -21.75 34.17 17.86
N LEU A 13 -21.90 32.92 17.45
CA LEU A 13 -21.51 32.48 16.11
C LEU A 13 -22.33 33.25 15.06
N PRO A 14 -21.69 33.91 14.07
CA PRO A 14 -22.41 34.65 13.05
C PRO A 14 -23.40 33.78 12.26
N SER A 15 -24.61 34.31 11.99
CA SER A 15 -25.70 33.61 11.29
C SER A 15 -25.30 33.05 9.91
N LYS A 16 -24.33 33.68 9.23
CA LYS A 16 -23.78 33.25 7.94
C LYS A 16 -23.12 31.87 7.98
N TYR A 17 -22.68 31.40 9.15
CA TYR A 17 -22.08 30.08 9.32
C TYR A 17 -23.09 28.95 9.52
N TYR A 18 -24.38 29.28 9.70
CA TYR A 18 -25.48 28.34 9.79
C TYR A 18 -26.20 28.14 8.44
N GLN A 19 -25.86 28.94 7.41
CA GLN A 19 -26.52 28.94 6.10
C GLN A 19 -25.50 28.89 4.96
N ASN A 20 -24.53 27.98 5.04
CA ASN A 20 -23.50 27.89 4.02
C ASN A 20 -23.94 26.93 2.90
N THR A 21 -24.71 27.45 1.93
CA THR A 21 -25.32 26.69 0.82
C THR A 21 -24.33 26.12 -0.20
N LYS A 22 -23.01 26.29 0.01
CA LYS A 22 -21.94 25.80 -0.87
C LYS A 22 -21.24 24.54 -0.36
N LEU A 23 -21.44 24.16 0.90
CA LEU A 23 -20.88 22.94 1.48
C LEU A 23 -21.95 21.84 1.46
N THR A 24 -21.54 20.58 1.27
CA THR A 24 -22.42 19.42 1.42
C THR A 24 -22.92 19.22 2.87
N HIS A 25 -22.36 19.97 3.83
CA HIS A 25 -22.73 19.95 5.24
C HIS A 25 -23.19 21.35 5.72
N PRO A 26 -24.23 21.44 6.57
CA PRO A 26 -24.86 22.70 6.97
C PRO A 26 -24.05 23.53 7.98
N THR A 27 -22.99 22.99 8.56
CA THR A 27 -22.20 23.61 9.65
C THR A 27 -20.73 23.83 9.27
N LEU A 28 -20.06 24.78 9.94
CA LEU A 28 -18.61 24.97 9.83
C LEU A 28 -17.78 23.74 10.26
N PHE A 29 -18.29 23.02 11.25
CA PHE A 29 -17.68 21.80 11.78
C PHE A 29 -18.72 20.70 11.76
N PRO A 30 -18.43 19.54 11.13
CA PRO A 30 -19.35 18.40 11.10
C PRO A 30 -19.37 17.62 12.42
N ILE A 31 -18.38 17.86 13.29
CA ILE A 31 -18.20 17.15 14.57
C ILE A 31 -18.39 18.13 15.72
N LEU A 32 -19.26 17.77 16.68
CA LEU A 32 -19.40 18.46 17.95
C LEU A 32 -18.74 17.68 19.08
N PHE A 33 -17.97 18.39 19.92
CA PHE A 33 -17.50 17.86 21.20
C PHE A 33 -18.10 18.71 22.32
N HIS A 34 -18.84 18.08 23.21
CA HIS A 34 -19.41 18.69 24.40
C HIS A 34 -18.82 18.06 25.65
N PHE A 35 -18.37 18.89 26.59
CA PHE A 35 -17.85 18.45 27.88
C PHE A 35 -18.53 19.24 28.99
N ASP A 36 -19.04 18.53 30.00
CA ASP A 36 -19.66 19.14 31.17
C ASP A 36 -19.30 18.41 32.45
N THR A 37 -19.38 19.10 33.58
CA THR A 37 -19.03 18.57 34.91
C THR A 37 -20.18 18.74 35.89
N ILE A 38 -20.59 17.65 36.54
CA ILE A 38 -21.68 17.64 37.52
C ILE A 38 -21.08 17.48 38.92
N THR A 39 -21.39 18.43 39.80
CA THR A 39 -20.80 18.55 41.15
C THR A 39 -21.78 18.24 42.29
N GLN A 40 -23.08 18.05 41.99
CA GLN A 40 -24.13 17.78 43.00
C GLN A 40 -24.83 16.44 42.76
N ASN A 41 -25.10 15.74 43.87
CA ASN A 41 -25.82 14.46 43.88
C ASN A 41 -27.33 14.72 43.74
N ILE A 42 -27.78 15.06 42.54
CA ILE A 42 -29.20 15.35 42.28
C ILE A 42 -29.94 14.01 42.17
N SER A 43 -30.41 13.51 43.32
CA SER A 43 -31.20 12.28 43.43
C SER A 43 -32.63 12.39 42.89
N ASN A 44 -33.04 13.55 42.38
CA ASN A 44 -34.32 13.75 41.71
C ASN A 44 -34.22 14.89 40.70
N SER A 45 -33.65 14.60 39.55
CA SER A 45 -34.19 15.15 38.32
C SER A 45 -33.88 14.15 37.23
N SER A 46 -34.88 13.85 36.42
CA SER A 46 -34.68 13.72 35.00
C SER A 46 -33.89 14.95 34.52
N HIS A 47 -32.57 14.97 34.78
CA HIS A 47 -31.66 15.55 33.82
C HIS A 47 -31.90 14.70 32.61
N ALA A 48 -32.82 15.21 31.80
CA ALA A 48 -33.05 14.75 30.47
C ALA A 48 -31.65 14.40 29.98
N SER A 49 -31.46 13.16 29.56
CA SER A 49 -30.81 13.02 28.28
C SER A 49 -31.47 14.11 27.45
N THR A 50 -30.81 15.25 27.29
CA THR A 50 -31.03 16.07 26.12
C THR A 50 -30.63 15.12 25.03
N SER A 51 -31.57 14.23 24.68
CA SER A 51 -31.73 13.69 23.38
C SER A 51 -31.64 14.93 22.55
N ILE A 52 -30.45 15.18 22.01
CA ILE A 52 -30.26 16.18 21.00
C ILE A 52 -31.21 15.67 19.93
N LYS A 53 -32.42 16.23 19.91
CA LYS A 53 -33.50 15.85 19.00
C LYS A 53 -32.96 16.21 17.63
N GLN A 54 -32.33 15.22 17.00
CA GLN A 54 -31.57 15.30 15.76
C GLN A 54 -30.43 16.32 15.81
N SER A 55 -29.22 15.82 16.06
CA SER A 55 -27.99 16.60 15.92
C SER A 55 -27.90 17.19 14.51
N ILE A 56 -27.74 18.50 14.40
CA ILE A 56 -27.37 19.19 13.14
C ILE A 56 -25.93 18.88 12.71
N PHE A 57 -25.17 18.19 13.57
CA PHE A 57 -23.82 17.70 13.32
C PHE A 57 -23.87 16.24 12.89
N ASP A 58 -22.97 15.86 11.98
CA ASP A 58 -22.82 14.49 11.50
C ASP A 58 -22.40 13.52 12.62
N PHE A 59 -21.63 14.01 13.59
CA PHE A 59 -21.14 13.25 14.73
C PHE A 59 -21.02 14.13 15.97
N CYS A 60 -21.45 13.63 17.13
CA CYS A 60 -21.39 14.32 18.41
C CYS A 60 -20.80 13.40 19.48
N LEU A 61 -19.76 13.87 20.17
CA LEU A 61 -19.23 13.24 21.38
C LEU A 61 -19.55 14.12 22.59
N THR A 62 -20.38 13.60 23.48
CA THR A 62 -20.75 14.23 24.74
C THR A 62 -20.06 13.51 25.89
N ALA A 63 -19.23 14.23 26.66
CA ALA A 63 -18.51 13.70 27.81
C ALA A 63 -18.97 14.42 29.09
N ILE A 64 -19.52 13.67 30.04
CA ILE A 64 -20.05 14.19 31.31
C ILE A 64 -19.20 13.61 32.44
N HIS A 65 -18.52 14.48 33.18
CA HIS A 65 -17.76 14.11 34.37
C HIS A 65 -18.63 14.24 35.62
N ASP A 66 -18.89 13.12 36.29
CA ASP A 66 -19.56 13.06 37.59
C ASP A 66 -18.47 13.14 38.68
N GLU A 67 -18.24 14.33 39.25
CA GLU A 67 -17.19 14.55 40.25
C GLU A 67 -17.45 13.73 41.53
N THR A 68 -18.71 13.51 41.87
CA THR A 68 -19.08 12.79 43.10
C THR A 68 -18.69 11.32 43.04
N LYS A 69 -18.79 10.71 41.85
CA LYS A 69 -18.43 9.30 41.61
C LYS A 69 -17.05 9.15 40.97
N ASN A 70 -16.45 10.25 40.54
CA ASN A 70 -15.23 10.29 39.72
C ASN A 70 -15.36 9.41 38.46
N ILE A 71 -16.50 9.52 37.76
CA ILE A 71 -16.80 8.75 36.55
C ILE A 71 -16.97 9.70 35.37
N LEU A 72 -16.28 9.41 34.26
CA LEU A 72 -16.52 10.05 32.98
C LEU A 72 -17.47 9.20 32.13
N ARG A 73 -18.67 9.72 31.85
CA ARG A 73 -19.63 9.10 30.94
C ARG A 73 -19.52 9.75 29.56
N CYS A 74 -19.33 8.95 28.53
CA CYS A 74 -19.26 9.42 27.15
C CYS A 74 -20.41 8.84 26.35
N GLN A 75 -21.11 9.70 25.62
CA GLN A 75 -22.15 9.35 24.66
C GLN A 75 -21.69 9.79 23.26
N ILE A 76 -21.87 8.91 22.28
CA ILE A 76 -21.57 9.17 20.88
C ILE A 76 -22.88 9.06 20.11
N ASP A 77 -23.25 10.16 19.46
CA ASP A 77 -24.40 10.24 18.58
C ASP A 77 -23.93 10.55 17.16
N GLY A 78 -24.48 9.87 16.15
CA GLY A 78 -24.15 10.10 14.75
C GLY A 78 -25.40 10.23 13.89
N SER A 79 -25.27 10.94 12.77
CA SER A 79 -26.33 11.01 11.75
C SER A 79 -26.59 9.61 11.18
N SER A 80 -27.86 9.20 11.14
CA SER A 80 -28.28 7.92 10.56
C SER A 80 -28.01 7.81 9.06
N ASP A 81 -27.85 8.94 8.37
CA ASP A 81 -27.52 8.98 6.95
C ASP A 81 -26.05 8.59 6.69
N LEU A 82 -25.19 8.70 7.72
CA LEU A 82 -23.74 8.49 7.61
C LEU A 82 -23.25 7.29 8.43
N PHE A 83 -23.91 6.97 9.54
CA PHE A 83 -23.47 5.95 10.48
C PHE A 83 -24.60 4.97 10.80
N ASN A 84 -24.28 3.68 10.72
CA ASN A 84 -25.12 2.64 11.30
C ASN A 84 -24.71 2.38 12.76
N GLU A 85 -25.56 1.64 13.48
CA GLU A 85 -25.34 1.33 14.90
C GLU A 85 -24.01 0.59 15.13
N THR A 86 -23.68 -0.39 14.28
CA THR A 86 -22.43 -1.16 14.42
C THR A 86 -21.18 -0.31 14.28
N THR A 87 -21.20 0.69 13.38
CA THR A 87 -20.10 1.63 13.18
C THR A 87 -19.93 2.54 14.40
N LEU A 88 -21.03 3.09 14.94
CA LEU A 88 -20.96 3.91 16.16
C LEU A 88 -20.49 3.10 17.37
N GLN A 89 -20.93 1.85 17.50
CA GLN A 89 -20.44 0.94 18.53
C GLN A 89 -18.92 0.70 18.39
N GLN A 90 -18.42 0.41 17.18
CA GLN A 90 -16.98 0.26 16.94
C GLN A 90 -16.20 1.53 17.26
N ILE A 91 -16.67 2.70 16.84
CA ILE A 91 -16.04 3.99 17.17
C ILE A 91 -16.01 4.20 18.68
N SER A 92 -17.09 3.86 19.38
CA SER A 92 -17.16 3.95 20.85
C SER A 92 -16.15 3.03 21.54
N HIS A 93 -15.99 1.79 21.06
CA HIS A 93 -14.97 0.86 21.56
C HIS A 93 -13.55 1.36 21.31
N ARG A 94 -13.27 1.92 20.13
CA ARG A 94 -11.96 2.52 19.81
C ARG A 94 -11.66 3.71 20.72
N PHE A 95 -12.62 4.62 20.87
CA PHE A 95 -12.47 5.79 21.75
C PHE A 95 -12.24 5.36 23.21
N HIS A 96 -13.01 4.38 23.70
CA HIS A 96 -12.81 3.83 25.02
C HIS A 96 -11.42 3.20 25.20
N SER A 97 -10.96 2.42 24.22
CA SER A 97 -9.62 1.81 24.26
C SER A 97 -8.52 2.87 24.25
N LEU A 98 -8.66 3.94 23.47
CA LEU A 98 -7.71 5.06 23.48
C LEU A 98 -7.67 5.75 24.85
N CYS A 99 -8.83 5.99 25.46
CA CYS A 99 -8.89 6.54 26.82
C CYS A 99 -8.22 5.59 27.83
N GLN A 100 -8.47 4.28 27.76
CA GLN A 100 -7.83 3.30 28.63
C GLN A 100 -6.30 3.29 28.45
N GLN A 101 -5.80 3.37 27.23
CA GLN A 101 -4.37 3.44 26.96
C GLN A 101 -3.77 4.75 27.51
N LEU A 102 -4.43 5.89 27.27
CA LEU A 102 -3.98 7.21 27.70
C LEU A 102 -3.95 7.37 29.23
N PHE A 103 -4.92 6.79 29.93
CA PHE A 103 -5.02 6.81 31.39
C PHE A 103 -4.40 5.58 32.07
N SER A 104 -3.74 4.69 31.31
CA SER A 104 -3.04 3.55 31.89
C SER A 104 -1.83 4.02 32.72
N SER A 105 -1.51 3.32 33.81
CA SER A 105 -0.32 3.60 34.61
C SER A 105 1.00 3.42 33.83
N SER A 106 0.95 2.67 32.73
CA SER A 106 2.07 2.44 31.82
C SER A 106 2.32 3.59 30.83
N PHE A 107 1.35 4.49 30.61
CA PHE A 107 1.48 5.55 29.63
C PHE A 107 1.91 6.86 30.29
N ASN A 108 3.06 7.40 29.90
CA ASN A 108 3.57 8.66 30.42
C ASN A 108 3.43 9.78 29.39
N LEU A 109 2.43 10.64 29.58
CA LEU A 109 2.11 11.79 28.72
C LEU A 109 3.29 12.78 28.53
N HIS A 110 4.28 12.79 29.42
CA HIS A 110 5.44 13.67 29.31
C HIS A 110 6.59 13.08 28.49
N THR A 111 6.64 11.76 28.31
CA THR A 111 7.77 11.08 27.66
C THR A 111 7.36 10.25 26.45
N GLN A 112 6.09 9.85 26.34
CA GLN A 112 5.59 9.06 25.23
C GLN A 112 4.69 9.90 24.31
N PRO A 113 4.88 9.81 22.98
CA PRO A 113 4.07 10.54 22.03
C PRO A 113 2.67 9.93 21.86
N ILE A 114 1.67 10.78 21.68
CA ILE A 114 0.25 10.39 21.54
C ILE A 114 0.02 9.45 20.34
N TYR A 115 0.82 9.54 19.28
CA TYR A 115 0.66 8.68 18.09
C TYR A 115 1.02 7.21 18.34
N GLU A 116 1.63 6.86 19.47
CA GLU A 116 1.89 5.46 19.86
C GLU A 116 0.62 4.75 20.38
N LEU A 117 -0.45 5.49 20.68
CA LEU A 117 -1.72 4.90 21.07
C LEU A 117 -2.34 4.17 19.87
N SER A 118 -2.71 2.91 20.06
CA SER A 118 -3.32 2.09 19.03
C SER A 118 -4.82 2.33 18.96
N ILE A 119 -5.30 2.81 17.81
CA ILE A 119 -6.75 2.86 17.51
C ILE A 119 -7.31 1.47 17.14
N ILE A 120 -6.45 0.52 16.79
CA ILE A 120 -6.84 -0.84 16.41
C ILE A 120 -7.20 -1.61 17.69
N LEU A 121 -8.38 -2.25 17.67
CA LEU A 121 -8.86 -3.04 18.79
C LEU A 121 -8.13 -4.38 18.89
N PRO A 122 -7.97 -4.98 20.08
CA PRO A 122 -7.24 -6.24 20.25
C PRO A 122 -7.72 -7.38 19.34
N HIS A 123 -9.04 -7.52 19.14
CA HIS A 123 -9.59 -8.55 18.26
C HIS A 123 -9.27 -8.30 16.77
N GLU A 124 -9.13 -7.04 16.35
CA GLU A 124 -8.73 -6.67 14.99
C GLU A 124 -7.25 -6.94 14.77
N GLN A 125 -6.40 -6.71 15.78
CA GLN A 125 -4.99 -7.10 15.73
C GLN A 125 -4.84 -8.61 15.52
N HIS A 126 -5.65 -9.42 16.22
CA HIS A 126 -5.67 -10.87 15.99
C HIS A 126 -6.11 -11.24 14.57
N LEU A 127 -7.13 -10.57 14.02
CA LEU A 127 -7.54 -10.80 12.63
C LEU A 127 -6.42 -10.46 11.64
N LEU A 128 -5.75 -9.32 11.81
CA LEU A 128 -4.60 -8.93 10.97
C LEU A 128 -3.48 -9.98 11.03
N GLN A 129 -3.16 -10.48 12.22
CA GLN A 129 -2.19 -11.56 12.39
C GLN A 129 -2.62 -12.84 11.66
N GLN A 130 -3.90 -13.24 11.78
CA GLN A 130 -4.43 -14.42 11.09
C GLN A 130 -4.35 -14.30 9.56
N TYR A 131 -4.61 -13.12 9.01
CA TYR A 131 -4.47 -12.87 7.57
C TYR A 131 -3.01 -12.99 7.12
N HIS A 132 -2.05 -12.47 7.89
CA HIS A 132 -0.63 -12.59 7.56
C HIS A 132 -0.12 -14.04 7.62
N THR A 133 -0.54 -14.83 8.60
CA THR A 133 -0.03 -16.20 8.78
C THR A 133 -0.52 -17.19 7.71
N LYS A 134 -1.69 -16.96 7.10
CA LYS A 134 -2.23 -17.86 6.07
C LYS A 134 -1.38 -17.93 4.78
N HIS A 135 -0.54 -16.94 4.52
CA HIS A 135 0.22 -16.83 3.26
C HIS A 135 1.71 -17.23 3.37
N ILE A 136 2.21 -17.55 4.57
CA ILE A 136 3.66 -17.76 4.80
C ILE A 136 4.08 -19.25 4.71
N ASN A 137 3.13 -20.19 4.66
CA ASN A 137 3.43 -21.63 4.58
C ASN A 137 3.82 -22.11 3.17
N ILE A 138 4.37 -21.24 2.32
CA ILE A 138 5.02 -21.68 1.09
C ILE A 138 6.51 -21.73 1.40
N SER A 139 7.01 -22.94 1.70
CA SER A 139 8.44 -23.20 1.79
C SER A 139 9.03 -23.04 0.39
N HIS A 140 9.32 -21.81 -0.01
CA HIS A 140 10.10 -21.53 -1.19
C HIS A 140 11.55 -21.89 -0.87
N ASP A 141 12.15 -22.71 -1.73
CA ASP A 141 13.59 -22.91 -1.71
C ASP A 141 14.24 -21.67 -2.34
N ASP A 142 14.54 -20.69 -1.49
CA ASP A 142 15.14 -19.39 -1.86
C ASP A 142 16.51 -19.54 -2.56
N SER A 143 17.07 -20.76 -2.60
CA SER A 143 18.35 -21.04 -3.26
C SER A 143 18.27 -21.24 -4.78
N THR A 144 17.07 -21.43 -5.33
CA THR A 144 16.89 -21.75 -6.77
C THR A 144 16.36 -20.58 -7.60
N THR A 145 17.01 -20.32 -8.73
CA THR A 145 16.59 -19.27 -9.67
C THR A 145 15.65 -19.81 -10.74
N ILE A 146 14.86 -18.91 -11.38
CA ILE A 146 13.94 -19.28 -12.46
C ILE A 146 14.65 -20.00 -13.62
N HIS A 147 15.85 -19.53 -14.01
CA HIS A 147 16.60 -20.16 -15.10
C HIS A 147 17.15 -21.54 -14.70
N GLN A 148 17.48 -21.77 -13.42
CA GLN A 148 17.87 -23.09 -12.92
C GLN A 148 16.68 -24.06 -12.92
N LEU A 149 15.48 -23.62 -12.49
CA LEU A 149 14.26 -24.42 -12.57
C LEU A 149 13.92 -24.79 -14.02
N PHE A 150 14.12 -23.86 -14.96
CA PHE A 150 14.00 -24.14 -16.39
C PHE A 150 14.97 -25.23 -16.86
N VAL A 151 16.26 -25.15 -16.49
CA VAL A 151 17.26 -26.16 -16.83
C VAL A 151 16.89 -27.54 -16.26
N GLN A 152 16.47 -27.60 -15.00
CA GLN A 152 16.02 -28.84 -14.37
C GLN A 152 14.85 -29.48 -15.12
N GLN A 153 13.86 -28.67 -15.50
CA GLN A 153 12.72 -29.14 -16.29
C GLN A 153 13.15 -29.60 -17.69
N ALA A 154 14.09 -28.90 -18.31
CA ALA A 154 14.59 -29.24 -19.63
C ALA A 154 15.36 -30.57 -19.66
N ILE A 155 16.12 -30.86 -18.61
CA ILE A 155 16.80 -32.15 -18.41
C ILE A 155 15.76 -33.27 -18.19
N LYS A 156 14.70 -33.00 -17.41
CA LYS A 156 13.66 -33.99 -17.09
C LYS A 156 12.77 -34.33 -18.29
N HIS A 157 12.50 -33.37 -19.16
CA HIS A 157 11.55 -33.50 -20.26
C HIS A 157 12.06 -32.93 -21.60
N PRO A 158 13.21 -33.42 -22.12
CA PRO A 158 13.91 -32.79 -23.24
C PRO A 158 13.09 -32.74 -24.54
N HIS A 159 12.25 -33.74 -24.78
CA HIS A 159 11.46 -33.87 -26.02
C HIS A 159 10.08 -33.20 -25.94
N LYS A 160 9.65 -32.70 -24.76
CA LYS A 160 8.37 -31.98 -24.66
C LYS A 160 8.52 -30.59 -25.26
N ILE A 161 7.44 -30.10 -25.86
CA ILE A 161 7.35 -28.72 -26.38
C ILE A 161 7.40 -27.75 -25.18
N ALA A 162 8.34 -26.81 -25.22
CA ALA A 162 8.54 -25.78 -24.20
C ALA A 162 7.99 -24.43 -24.63
N LEU A 163 8.06 -24.12 -25.92
CA LEU A 163 7.68 -22.82 -26.46
C LEU A 163 7.02 -22.99 -27.83
N THR A 164 5.89 -22.31 -28.05
CA THR A 164 5.18 -22.24 -29.32
C THR A 164 4.90 -20.79 -29.70
N LEU A 165 5.07 -20.48 -30.98
CA LEU A 165 4.70 -19.21 -31.59
C LEU A 165 4.19 -19.52 -32.99
N ASP A 166 2.90 -19.29 -33.21
CA ASP A 166 2.18 -19.66 -34.44
C ASP A 166 2.40 -21.13 -34.81
N HIS A 167 3.05 -21.41 -35.94
CA HIS A 167 3.36 -22.76 -36.42
C HIS A 167 4.74 -23.27 -35.99
N LEU A 168 5.51 -22.45 -35.27
CA LEU A 168 6.84 -22.81 -34.80
C LEU A 168 6.76 -23.34 -33.36
N SER A 169 7.56 -24.37 -33.09
CA SER A 169 7.69 -24.95 -31.75
C SER A 169 9.13 -25.31 -31.45
N LEU A 170 9.54 -25.10 -30.20
CA LEU A 170 10.82 -25.59 -29.66
C LEU A 170 10.56 -26.58 -28.54
N THR A 171 11.25 -27.72 -28.57
CA THR A 171 11.32 -28.60 -27.40
C THR A 171 12.16 -27.97 -26.31
N TYR A 172 12.05 -28.47 -25.07
CA TYR A 172 12.91 -28.04 -23.97
C TYR A 172 14.40 -28.14 -24.31
N SER A 173 14.84 -29.24 -24.95
CA SER A 173 16.25 -29.40 -25.32
C SER A 173 16.71 -28.38 -26.37
N GLN A 174 15.87 -28.09 -27.37
CA GLN A 174 16.18 -27.10 -28.40
C GLN A 174 16.22 -25.68 -27.85
N LEU A 175 15.27 -25.34 -26.97
CA LEU A 175 15.25 -24.03 -26.30
C LEU A 175 16.47 -23.87 -25.39
N LEU A 176 16.78 -24.89 -24.56
CA LEU A 176 17.94 -24.86 -23.68
C LEU A 176 19.25 -24.67 -24.45
N HIS A 177 19.44 -25.38 -25.57
CA HIS A 177 20.63 -25.22 -26.40
C HIS A 177 20.79 -23.78 -26.90
N LYS A 178 19.71 -23.15 -27.38
CA LYS A 178 19.74 -21.76 -27.85
C LYS A 178 20.01 -20.77 -26.71
N VAL A 179 19.40 -20.98 -25.55
CA VAL A 179 19.61 -20.18 -24.33
C VAL A 179 21.07 -20.27 -23.86
N GLN A 180 21.63 -21.48 -23.80
CA GLN A 180 23.03 -21.69 -23.42
C GLN A 180 24.00 -21.05 -24.42
N GLN A 181 23.73 -21.20 -25.71
CA GLN A 181 24.56 -20.58 -26.75
C GLN A 181 24.59 -19.05 -26.57
N LEU A 182 23.44 -18.42 -26.34
CA LEU A 182 23.38 -16.99 -26.07
C LEU A 182 24.11 -16.62 -24.78
N SER A 183 23.87 -17.34 -23.67
CA SER A 183 24.51 -17.03 -22.38
C SER A 183 26.04 -17.13 -22.47
N PHE A 184 26.57 -18.15 -23.15
CA PHE A 184 28.01 -18.27 -23.39
C PHE A 184 28.54 -17.13 -24.27
N SER A 185 27.79 -16.70 -25.29
CA SER A 185 28.18 -15.55 -26.12
C SER A 185 28.28 -14.28 -25.29
N LEU A 186 27.27 -14.02 -24.45
CA LEU A 186 27.23 -12.86 -23.55
C LEU A 186 28.44 -12.85 -22.60
N ILE A 187 28.75 -13.98 -21.96
CA ILE A 187 29.89 -14.10 -21.05
C ILE A 187 31.21 -13.91 -21.82
N ASN A 188 31.43 -14.65 -22.91
CA ASN A 188 32.75 -14.72 -23.54
C ASN A 188 33.08 -13.50 -24.39
N GLN A 189 32.10 -12.92 -25.07
CA GLN A 189 32.34 -11.79 -25.99
C GLN A 189 32.19 -10.44 -25.30
N TYR A 190 31.25 -10.32 -24.36
CA TYR A 190 30.93 -9.06 -23.70
C TYR A 190 31.34 -9.04 -22.21
N ASN A 191 31.99 -10.10 -21.74
CA ASN A 191 32.48 -10.24 -20.37
C ASN A 191 31.39 -9.94 -19.33
N ILE A 192 30.17 -10.42 -19.56
CA ILE A 192 29.03 -10.23 -18.65
C ILE A 192 29.34 -10.89 -17.29
N GLN A 193 29.13 -10.12 -16.24
CA GLN A 193 29.31 -10.50 -14.84
C GLN A 193 27.96 -10.54 -14.12
N LEU A 194 27.95 -11.14 -12.94
CA LEU A 194 26.76 -11.18 -12.08
C LEU A 194 26.28 -9.76 -11.78
N GLY A 195 25.01 -9.47 -12.10
CA GLY A 195 24.38 -8.18 -11.86
C GLY A 195 24.53 -7.16 -12.99
N ASP A 196 25.29 -7.46 -14.05
CA ASP A 196 25.38 -6.57 -15.22
C ASP A 196 24.01 -6.43 -15.88
N ILE A 197 23.60 -5.19 -16.14
CA ILE A 197 22.30 -4.90 -16.76
C ILE A 197 22.40 -5.05 -18.28
N ILE A 198 21.53 -5.89 -18.84
CA ILE A 198 21.37 -6.07 -20.28
C ILE A 198 19.95 -5.67 -20.63
N CYS A 199 19.83 -4.60 -21.41
CA CYS A 199 18.54 -4.22 -21.97
C CYS A 199 18.23 -5.15 -23.14
N GLN A 200 16.97 -5.54 -23.30
CA GLN A 200 16.50 -6.31 -24.43
C GLN A 200 15.43 -5.54 -25.17
N CYS A 201 15.72 -5.18 -26.42
CA CYS A 201 14.80 -4.50 -27.33
C CYS A 201 14.46 -5.41 -28.51
N ILE A 202 13.62 -6.41 -28.23
CA ILE A 202 13.16 -7.42 -29.18
C ILE A 202 11.63 -7.45 -29.11
N ASP A 203 10.98 -7.52 -30.28
CA ASP A 203 9.54 -7.68 -30.40
C ASP A 203 9.10 -9.11 -30.01
N ARG A 204 7.79 -9.40 -30.07
CA ARG A 204 7.27 -10.71 -29.70
C ARG A 204 7.81 -11.79 -30.66
N SER A 205 8.76 -12.59 -30.20
CA SER A 205 9.34 -13.69 -30.98
C SER A 205 9.86 -14.83 -30.08
N MET A 206 10.33 -15.92 -30.70
CA MET A 206 11.02 -17.00 -29.96
C MET A 206 12.32 -16.49 -29.32
N GLU A 207 13.03 -15.62 -30.04
CA GLU A 207 14.26 -14.96 -29.63
C GLU A 207 14.06 -14.09 -28.40
N MET A 208 12.87 -13.52 -28.21
CA MET A 208 12.55 -12.75 -26.99
C MET A 208 12.70 -13.63 -25.74
N ILE A 209 12.16 -14.85 -25.77
CA ILE A 209 12.24 -15.80 -24.64
C ILE A 209 13.67 -16.33 -24.48
N ILE A 210 14.36 -16.59 -25.59
CA ILE A 210 15.77 -16.99 -25.58
C ILE A 210 16.63 -15.89 -24.94
N GLY A 211 16.37 -14.62 -25.26
CA GLY A 211 17.01 -13.44 -24.70
C GLY A 211 16.86 -13.35 -23.18
N ILE A 212 15.62 -13.44 -22.70
CA ILE A 212 15.31 -13.37 -21.26
C ILE A 212 16.07 -14.45 -20.49
N LEU A 213 15.93 -15.70 -20.92
CA LEU A 213 16.58 -16.84 -20.25
C LEU A 213 18.09 -16.80 -20.41
N GLY A 214 18.61 -16.39 -21.56
CA GLY A 214 20.04 -16.31 -21.85
C GLY A 214 20.74 -15.24 -21.01
N ILE A 215 20.12 -14.06 -20.86
CA ILE A 215 20.60 -12.98 -19.98
C ILE A 215 20.60 -13.44 -18.52
N MET A 216 19.51 -14.06 -18.05
CA MET A 216 19.45 -14.57 -16.69
C MET A 216 20.49 -15.67 -16.44
N MET A 217 20.71 -16.55 -17.42
CA MET A 217 21.68 -17.65 -17.33
C MET A 217 23.13 -17.16 -17.41
N SER A 218 23.40 -16.00 -18.05
CA SER A 218 24.72 -15.37 -17.99
C SER A 218 24.98 -14.62 -16.67
N GLY A 219 24.03 -14.61 -15.74
CA GLY A 219 24.09 -13.83 -14.50
C GLY A 219 23.72 -12.35 -14.67
N GLY A 220 23.28 -11.96 -15.87
CA GLY A 220 22.86 -10.59 -16.16
C GLY A 220 21.43 -10.29 -15.70
N ILE A 221 21.15 -9.01 -15.51
CA ILE A 221 19.82 -8.50 -15.21
C ILE A 221 19.15 -8.13 -16.52
N TYR A 222 18.08 -8.85 -16.85
CA TYR A 222 17.23 -8.55 -17.99
C TYR A 222 16.36 -7.32 -17.72
N VAL A 223 16.38 -6.35 -18.65
CA VAL A 223 15.48 -5.19 -18.65
C VAL A 223 14.79 -5.05 -20.01
N PRO A 224 13.45 -5.15 -20.10
CA PRO A 224 12.75 -4.97 -21.35
C PRO A 224 12.77 -3.51 -21.83
N LEU A 225 13.02 -3.32 -23.12
CA LEU A 225 12.74 -2.07 -23.84
C LEU A 225 11.72 -2.35 -24.93
N ASN A 226 10.73 -1.46 -25.06
CA ASN A 226 9.72 -1.58 -26.10
C ASN A 226 10.24 -0.99 -27.43
N PRO A 227 10.37 -1.78 -28.52
CA PRO A 227 10.87 -1.29 -29.81
C PRO A 227 9.99 -0.21 -30.45
N PHE A 228 8.73 -0.11 -30.02
CA PHE A 228 7.74 0.86 -30.53
C PHE A 228 7.73 2.18 -29.74
N ASP A 229 8.56 2.31 -28.70
CA ASP A 229 8.73 3.58 -28.01
C ASP A 229 9.46 4.61 -28.89
N SER A 230 9.17 5.89 -28.69
CA SER A 230 9.90 6.97 -29.39
C SER A 230 11.41 6.91 -29.09
N SER A 231 12.24 7.33 -30.04
CA SER A 231 13.71 7.36 -29.89
C SER A 231 14.15 8.13 -28.63
N HIS A 232 13.53 9.28 -28.35
CA HIS A 232 13.78 10.07 -27.15
C HIS A 232 13.48 9.30 -25.85
N ARG A 233 12.40 8.50 -25.82
CA ARG A 233 12.04 7.66 -24.68
C ARG A 233 13.09 6.57 -24.44
N LEU A 234 13.52 5.89 -25.50
CA LEU A 234 14.56 4.85 -25.44
C LEU A 234 15.91 5.44 -24.99
N GLN A 235 16.31 6.59 -25.52
CA GLN A 235 17.51 7.31 -25.09
C GLN A 235 17.45 7.67 -23.60
N SER A 236 16.32 8.23 -23.15
CA SER A 236 16.15 8.56 -21.73
C SER A 236 16.22 7.33 -20.82
N LEU A 237 15.63 6.20 -21.24
CA LEU A 237 15.68 4.95 -20.46
C LEU A 237 17.11 4.42 -20.40
N VAL A 238 17.79 4.29 -21.54
CA VAL A 238 19.15 3.80 -21.60
C VAL A 238 20.11 4.69 -20.81
N HIS A 239 19.92 6.01 -20.84
CA HIS A 239 20.72 6.94 -20.03
C HIS A 239 20.54 6.73 -18.53
N GLN A 240 19.33 6.40 -18.07
CA GLN A 240 19.04 6.12 -16.65
C GLN A 240 19.53 4.74 -16.23
N ILE A 241 19.30 3.73 -17.07
CA ILE A 241 19.61 2.32 -16.78
C ILE A 241 21.12 2.07 -16.87
N LYS A 242 21.81 2.72 -17.81
CA LYS A 242 23.23 2.50 -18.13
C LYS A 242 23.54 1.02 -18.37
N PRO A 243 22.82 0.35 -19.31
CA PRO A 243 23.04 -1.05 -19.59
C PRO A 243 24.45 -1.25 -20.17
N LYS A 244 25.04 -2.41 -19.89
CA LYS A 244 26.32 -2.81 -20.47
C LYS A 244 26.18 -3.17 -21.96
N LEU A 245 25.00 -3.67 -22.34
CA LEU A 245 24.66 -4.15 -23.67
C LEU A 245 23.16 -3.97 -23.92
N ILE A 246 22.78 -3.75 -25.18
CA ILE A 246 21.40 -3.86 -25.65
C ILE A 246 21.28 -5.05 -26.59
N LEU A 247 20.63 -6.12 -26.14
CA LEU A 247 20.26 -7.24 -26.99
C LEU A 247 19.09 -6.84 -27.90
N THR A 248 19.28 -6.93 -29.20
CA THR A 248 18.26 -6.55 -30.20
C THR A 248 18.18 -7.57 -31.33
N HIS A 249 17.10 -7.52 -32.10
CA HIS A 249 16.92 -8.33 -33.30
C HIS A 249 17.14 -7.45 -34.53
N HIS A 250 17.55 -8.02 -35.67
CA HIS A 250 17.81 -7.24 -36.89
C HIS A 250 16.60 -6.37 -37.30
N ARG A 251 15.37 -6.79 -36.97
CA ARG A 251 14.14 -6.02 -37.25
C ARG A 251 13.94 -4.82 -36.31
N THR A 252 14.45 -4.89 -35.08
CA THR A 252 14.31 -3.85 -34.06
C THR A 252 15.57 -3.01 -33.89
N TYR A 253 16.66 -3.35 -34.59
CA TYR A 253 17.94 -2.64 -34.55
C TYR A 253 17.80 -1.13 -34.87
N LEU A 254 16.97 -0.77 -35.85
CA LEU A 254 16.76 0.64 -36.23
C LEU A 254 16.19 1.48 -35.06
N SER A 255 15.38 0.88 -34.18
CA SER A 255 14.84 1.58 -33.00
C SER A 255 15.91 1.92 -31.97
N VAL A 256 17.07 1.23 -32.00
CA VAL A 256 18.12 1.34 -30.99
C VAL A 256 19.47 1.79 -31.54
N GLN A 257 19.62 1.97 -32.86
CA GLN A 257 20.90 2.27 -33.51
C GLN A 257 21.57 3.55 -32.99
N GLU A 258 20.80 4.56 -32.61
CA GLU A 258 21.31 5.83 -32.08
C GLU A 258 21.64 5.77 -30.58
N LEU A 259 21.42 4.64 -29.93
CA LEU A 259 21.77 4.43 -28.53
C LEU A 259 23.26 4.12 -28.46
N HIS A 260 24.05 4.98 -27.82
CA HIS A 260 25.50 4.84 -27.67
C HIS A 260 25.91 3.74 -26.67
N VAL A 261 25.42 2.52 -26.87
CA VAL A 261 25.67 1.33 -26.06
C VAL A 261 25.99 0.15 -27.00
N PRO A 262 26.88 -0.79 -26.62
CA PRO A 262 27.13 -1.99 -27.40
C PRO A 262 25.86 -2.81 -27.69
N PHE A 263 25.86 -3.56 -28.80
CA PHE A 263 24.79 -4.47 -29.24
C PHE A 263 25.29 -5.91 -29.38
#